data_AF-A0A7R9UNC1-F1
#
_entry.id   AF-A0A7R9UNC1-F1
#
_cell.length_a   1.000
_cell.length_b   1.000
_cell.length_c   1.000
_cell.angle_alpha   90.00
_cell.angle_beta   90.00
_cell.angle_gamma   90.00
#
_symmetry.space_group_name_H-M   'P 1'
#
loop_
_entity.id
_entity.type
_entity.pdbx_description
1 polymer ?
#
loop_
_entity_poly.entity_id
_entity_poly.type
_entity_poly.pdbx_seq_one_letter_code
_entity_poly.pdbx_strand_id
1 'polypeptide(L)'
;AAFAPLIARGRVADGALAQLEGATTAAIQLGATAAAVFSALLMALLAGEIHAPCLLCICSAAISACIFAVTWNSRLMADRAAAAAYSAASAAATSAFALGAFFVVVSSTAGAGSARASPAGDGDLSYLPPLIEARSSGPALKLAARLKAQHARMFGAYWCSHCYDQKEELGAEAFGELSYVECAKEGARSQADLCRKLQVPGYPTWQIDGRLFPGEKSIDELSQLLDDPVYAREKEYVPTAPAAAAAAARRAGAK
;
A
#
# COMPACT_ATOMS: atom_id res chain seq x y z
N ALA A 1 -1.36 11.27 73.73
CA ALA A 1 -0.60 11.79 72.57
C ALA A 1 -0.18 10.72 71.54
N ALA A 2 -0.58 9.44 71.67
CA ALA A 2 -0.07 8.35 70.81
C ALA A 2 -0.68 8.25 69.39
N PHE A 3 -1.80 8.93 69.11
CA PHE A 3 -2.49 8.85 67.82
C PHE A 3 -2.08 9.92 66.79
N ALA A 4 -1.35 10.96 67.21
CA ALA A 4 -0.90 12.04 66.35
C ALA A 4 -0.07 11.58 65.13
N PRO A 5 0.90 10.64 65.24
CA PRO A 5 1.67 10.19 64.07
C PRO A 5 0.86 9.35 63.08
N LEU A 6 -0.16 8.60 63.54
CA LEU A 6 -1.04 7.82 62.65
C LEU A 6 -2.00 8.72 61.88
N ILE A 7 -2.55 9.75 62.52
CA ILE A 7 -3.44 10.73 61.88
C ILE A 7 -2.66 11.58 60.85
N ALA A 8 -1.40 11.94 61.15
CA ALA A 8 -0.53 12.63 60.20
C ALA A 8 -0.20 11.75 58.99
N ARG A 9 0.10 10.45 59.20
CA ARG A 9 0.38 9.49 58.14
C ARG A 9 -0.85 9.21 57.26
N GLY A 10 -2.04 9.15 57.86
CA GLY A 10 -3.32 9.08 57.14
C GLY A 10 -3.55 10.29 56.24
N ARG A 11 -3.43 11.51 56.79
CA ARG A 11 -3.58 12.76 56.01
C ARG A 11 -2.60 12.89 54.84
N VAL A 12 -1.37 12.40 55.00
CA VAL A 12 -0.36 12.40 53.92
C VAL A 12 -0.72 11.35 52.84
N ALA A 13 -1.18 10.17 53.24
CA ALA A 13 -1.63 9.14 52.30
C ALA A 13 -2.89 9.55 51.53
N ASP A 14 -3.86 10.18 52.20
CA ASP A 14 -5.09 10.70 51.59
C ASP A 14 -4.78 11.82 50.58
N GLY A 15 -3.84 12.72 50.92
CA GLY A 15 -3.36 13.76 50.00
C GLY A 15 -2.64 13.19 48.77
N ALA A 16 -1.79 12.17 48.96
CA ALA A 16 -1.09 11.51 47.86
C ALA A 16 -2.06 10.74 46.94
N LEU A 17 -3.08 10.07 47.50
CA LEU A 17 -4.11 9.37 46.73
C LEU A 17 -4.93 10.35 45.88
N ALA A 18 -5.38 11.46 46.48
CA ALA A 18 -6.13 12.50 45.76
C ALA A 18 -5.31 13.13 44.62
N GLN A 19 -4.00 13.30 44.83
CA GLN A 19 -3.09 13.81 43.80
C GLN A 19 -2.90 12.81 42.64
N LEU A 20 -2.81 11.51 42.94
CA LEU A 20 -2.71 10.44 41.94
C LEU A 20 -4.01 10.26 41.14
N GLU A 21 -5.16 10.34 41.80
CA GLU A 21 -6.48 10.31 41.17
C GLU A 21 -6.67 11.49 40.22
N GLY A 22 -6.30 12.70 40.65
CA GLY A 22 -6.32 13.90 39.81
C GLY A 22 -5.40 13.79 38.58
N ALA A 23 -4.17 13.31 38.76
CA ALA A 23 -3.20 13.14 37.67
C ALA A 23 -3.66 12.08 36.65
N THR A 24 -4.23 10.97 37.12
CA THR A 24 -4.72 9.88 36.26
C THR A 24 -5.96 10.33 35.47
N THR A 25 -6.86 11.05 36.12
CA THR A 25 -8.06 11.62 35.52
C THR A 25 -7.69 12.63 34.43
N ALA A 26 -6.72 13.51 34.67
CA ALA A 26 -6.19 14.44 33.67
C ALA A 26 -5.53 13.71 32.48
N ALA A 27 -4.72 12.68 32.74
CA ALA A 27 -4.04 11.91 31.70
C ALA A 27 -5.02 11.16 30.78
N ILE A 28 -6.05 10.53 31.35
CA ILE A 28 -7.11 9.85 30.57
C ILE A 28 -7.84 10.85 29.67
N GLN A 29 -8.16 12.04 30.19
CA GLN A 29 -8.86 13.06 29.42
C GLN A 29 -8.02 13.61 28.27
N LEU A 30 -6.72 13.88 28.51
CA LEU A 30 -5.79 14.34 27.48
C LEU A 30 -5.60 13.29 26.36
N GLY A 31 -5.53 12.01 26.72
CA GLY A 31 -5.42 10.92 25.74
C GLY A 31 -6.69 10.76 24.90
N ALA A 32 -7.87 10.81 25.54
CA ALA A 32 -9.15 10.67 24.86
C ALA A 32 -9.43 11.84 23.89
N THR A 33 -9.11 13.07 24.27
CA THR A 33 -9.26 14.25 23.41
C THR A 33 -8.30 14.21 22.22
N ALA A 34 -7.04 13.86 22.43
CA ALA A 34 -6.05 13.73 21.37
C ALA A 34 -6.46 12.68 20.33
N ALA A 35 -6.89 11.50 20.78
CA ALA A 35 -7.36 10.43 19.91
C ALA A 35 -8.62 10.84 19.11
N ALA A 36 -9.59 11.49 19.75
CA ALA A 36 -10.80 11.96 19.09
C ALA A 36 -10.52 13.05 18.03
N VAL A 37 -9.64 14.02 18.34
CA VAL A 37 -9.26 15.10 17.40
C VAL A 37 -8.47 14.53 16.22
N PHE A 38 -7.49 13.67 16.46
CA PHE A 38 -6.73 13.04 15.39
C PHE A 38 -7.63 12.21 14.48
N SER A 39 -8.55 11.42 15.05
CA SER A 39 -9.49 10.63 14.27
C SER A 39 -10.47 11.49 13.45
N ALA A 40 -10.95 12.61 14.00
CA ALA A 40 -11.80 13.55 13.26
C ALA A 40 -11.07 14.18 12.07
N LEU A 41 -9.78 14.52 12.23
CA LEU A 41 -8.95 15.03 11.13
C LEU A 41 -8.79 13.99 10.01
N LEU A 42 -8.54 12.73 10.34
CA LEU A 42 -8.45 11.66 9.35
C LEU A 42 -9.77 11.44 8.61
N MET A 43 -10.91 11.53 9.31
CA MET A 43 -12.22 11.42 8.68
C MET A 43 -12.51 12.60 7.74
N ALA A 44 -12.09 13.82 8.10
CA ALA A 44 -12.20 14.98 7.23
C ALA A 44 -11.35 14.83 5.96
N LEU A 45 -10.13 14.28 6.07
CA LEU A 45 -9.27 13.99 4.92
C LEU A 45 -9.86 12.92 4.00
N LEU A 46 -10.42 11.85 4.56
CA LEU A 46 -11.09 10.79 3.79
C LEU A 46 -12.27 11.33 2.99
N ALA A 47 -13.05 12.25 3.58
CA ALA A 47 -14.18 12.88 2.93
C ALA A 47 -13.79 13.90 1.84
N GLY A 48 -12.64 14.56 1.99
CA GLY A 48 -12.18 15.59 1.05
C GLY A 48 -11.47 15.04 -0.19
N GLU A 49 -10.55 14.09 0.01
CA GLU A 49 -9.59 13.72 -1.05
C GLU A 49 -9.83 12.31 -1.61
N ILE A 50 -10.03 11.32 -0.74
CA ILE A 50 -9.86 9.91 -1.13
C ILE A 50 -11.17 9.28 -1.66
N HIS A 51 -12.34 9.84 -1.32
CA HIS A 51 -13.67 9.36 -1.76
C HIS A 51 -13.86 7.82 -1.64
N ALA A 52 -13.12 7.15 -0.74
CA ALA A 52 -13.17 5.71 -0.54
C ALA A 52 -13.79 5.37 0.83
N PRO A 53 -14.73 4.41 0.91
CA PRO A 53 -15.35 4.01 2.17
C PRO A 53 -14.40 3.13 3.01
N CYS A 54 -13.67 3.74 3.96
CA CYS A 54 -12.88 3.00 4.95
C CYS A 54 -13.75 2.64 6.18
N LEU A 55 -14.38 1.46 6.18
CA LEU A 55 -15.20 0.98 7.31
C LEU A 55 -14.42 0.90 8.62
N LEU A 56 -13.16 0.44 8.59
CA LEU A 56 -12.31 0.36 9.77
C LEU A 56 -12.00 1.75 10.37
N CYS A 57 -11.85 2.76 9.52
CA CYS A 57 -11.62 4.14 9.94
C CYS A 57 -12.86 4.73 10.63
N ILE A 58 -14.04 4.48 10.05
CA ILE A 58 -15.34 4.91 10.64
C ILE A 58 -15.56 4.24 12.00
N CYS A 59 -15.31 2.93 12.11
CA CYS A 59 -15.42 2.21 13.38
C CYS A 59 -14.45 2.77 14.43
N SER A 60 -13.20 3.04 14.05
CA SER A 60 -12.19 3.62 14.95
C SER A 60 -12.57 5.03 15.42
N ALA A 61 -13.14 5.84 14.52
CA ALA A 61 -13.66 7.17 14.85
C ALA A 61 -14.85 7.10 15.81
N ALA A 62 -15.79 6.19 15.57
CA ALA A 62 -16.94 5.99 16.43
C ALA A 62 -16.50 5.55 17.85
N ILE A 63 -15.59 4.57 17.95
CA ILE A 63 -15.05 4.10 19.24
C ILE A 63 -14.34 5.24 19.98
N SER A 64 -13.50 6.02 19.28
CA SER A 64 -12.78 7.15 19.89
C SER A 64 -13.73 8.25 20.40
N ALA A 65 -14.79 8.56 19.63
CA ALA A 65 -15.82 9.52 20.04
C ALA A 65 -16.62 9.01 21.25
N CYS A 66 -16.93 7.71 21.30
CA CYS A 66 -17.61 7.09 22.44
C CYS A 66 -16.75 7.15 23.71
N ILE A 67 -15.45 6.85 23.62
CA ILE A 67 -14.53 6.95 24.77
C ILE A 67 -14.51 8.39 25.30
N PHE A 68 -14.38 9.38 24.42
CA PHE A 68 -14.41 10.79 24.82
C PHE A 68 -15.75 11.21 25.46
N ALA A 69 -16.89 10.76 24.92
CA ALA A 69 -18.20 11.06 25.48
C ALA A 69 -18.38 10.43 26.88
N VAL A 70 -17.89 9.21 27.08
CA VAL A 70 -17.94 8.52 28.37
C VAL A 70 -17.02 9.20 29.39
N THR A 71 -15.79 9.59 29.01
CA THR A 71 -14.88 10.29 29.93
C THR A 71 -15.43 11.66 30.33
N TRP A 72 -16.01 12.40 29.37
CA TRP A 72 -16.63 13.70 29.63
C TRP A 72 -17.83 13.62 30.57
N ASN A 73 -18.67 12.60 30.41
CA ASN A 73 -19.87 12.42 31.24
C ASN A 73 -19.59 11.64 32.54
N SER A 74 -18.38 11.13 32.71
CA SER A 74 -17.99 10.39 33.91
C SER A 74 -18.00 11.31 35.14
N ARG A 75 -18.47 10.78 36.28
CA ARG A 75 -18.45 11.50 37.56
C ARG A 75 -17.03 11.69 38.13
N LEU A 76 -16.01 11.15 37.46
CA LEU A 76 -14.60 11.35 37.82
C LEU A 76 -14.15 12.80 37.59
N MET A 77 -14.80 13.53 36.68
CA MET A 77 -14.51 14.95 36.45
C MET A 77 -15.30 15.83 37.43
N ALA A 78 -14.77 15.97 38.65
CA ALA A 78 -15.34 16.87 39.66
C ALA A 78 -15.30 18.34 39.22
N ASP A 79 -14.28 18.74 38.45
CA ASP A 79 -14.12 20.08 37.90
C ASP A 79 -14.20 20.07 36.37
N ARG A 80 -15.40 20.36 35.84
CA ARG A 80 -15.65 20.44 34.41
C ARG A 80 -14.97 21.63 33.73
N ALA A 81 -14.68 22.70 34.47
CA ALA A 81 -14.01 23.87 33.91
C ALA A 81 -12.53 23.57 33.67
N ALA A 82 -11.87 22.92 34.62
CA ALA A 82 -10.51 22.42 34.44
C ALA A 82 -10.43 21.37 33.30
N ALA A 83 -11.38 20.42 33.25
CA ALA A 83 -11.44 19.44 32.17
C ALA A 83 -11.62 20.08 30.78
N ALA A 84 -12.44 21.13 30.67
CA ALA A 84 -12.61 21.89 29.44
C ALA A 84 -11.30 22.57 29.01
N ALA A 85 -10.57 23.20 29.94
CA ALA A 85 -9.29 23.84 29.64
C ALA A 85 -8.23 22.83 29.16
N TYR A 86 -8.10 21.68 29.81
CA TYR A 86 -7.19 20.61 29.37
C TYR A 86 -7.58 20.02 28.00
N SER A 87 -8.88 19.87 27.74
CA SER A 87 -9.38 19.40 26.45
C SER A 87 -9.09 20.39 25.30
N ALA A 88 -9.23 21.69 25.56
CA ALA A 88 -8.92 22.73 24.58
C ALA A 88 -7.41 22.78 24.27
N ALA A 89 -6.57 22.70 25.31
CA ALA A 89 -5.11 22.70 25.15
C ALA A 89 -4.62 21.46 24.36
N SER A 90 -5.13 20.27 24.69
CA SER A 90 -4.78 19.03 23.97
C SER A 90 -5.29 19.01 22.54
N ALA A 91 -6.50 19.53 22.28
CA ALA A 91 -7.03 19.67 20.94
C ALA A 91 -6.14 20.58 20.09
N ALA A 92 -5.79 21.77 20.61
CA ALA A 92 -4.91 22.71 19.94
C ALA A 92 -3.52 22.11 19.65
N ALA A 93 -2.92 21.46 20.64
CA ALA A 93 -1.61 20.80 20.49
C ALA A 93 -1.64 19.68 19.44
N THR A 94 -2.67 18.83 19.47
CA THR A 94 -2.81 17.72 18.51
C THR A 94 -3.09 18.23 17.11
N SER A 95 -3.93 19.26 16.95
CA SER A 95 -4.18 19.88 15.65
C SER A 95 -2.93 20.56 15.11
N ALA A 96 -2.16 21.27 15.95
CA ALA A 96 -0.92 21.92 15.53
C ALA A 96 0.13 20.88 15.13
N PHE A 97 0.24 19.78 15.88
CA PHE A 97 1.12 18.67 15.54
C PHE A 97 0.71 18.00 14.23
N ALA A 98 -0.57 17.69 14.04
CA ALA A 98 -1.07 17.06 12.82
C ALA A 98 -0.89 17.95 11.59
N LEU A 99 -1.22 19.25 11.70
CA LEU A 99 -1.01 20.23 10.63
C LEU A 99 0.48 20.46 10.36
N GLY A 100 1.32 20.50 11.41
CA GLY A 100 2.77 20.63 11.28
C GLY A 100 3.40 19.41 10.63
N ALA A 101 3.00 18.20 11.02
CA ALA A 101 3.44 16.95 10.39
C ALA A 101 2.99 16.88 8.94
N PHE A 102 1.73 17.23 8.64
CA PHE A 102 1.22 17.34 7.28
C PHE A 102 2.03 18.36 6.46
N PHE A 103 2.29 19.54 7.01
CA PHE A 103 3.11 20.57 6.36
C PHE A 103 4.54 20.09 6.12
N VAL A 104 5.17 19.37 7.06
CA VAL A 104 6.50 18.80 6.89
C VAL A 104 6.51 17.74 5.79
N VAL A 105 5.51 16.84 5.76
CA VAL A 105 5.38 15.84 4.69
C VAL A 105 5.19 16.53 3.34
N VAL A 106 4.24 17.47 3.23
CA VAL A 106 3.98 18.24 2.01
C VAL A 106 5.20 19.05 1.58
N SER A 107 5.90 19.69 2.51
CA SER A 107 7.11 20.49 2.21
C SER A 107 8.30 19.62 1.82
N SER A 108 8.43 18.43 2.42
CA SER A 108 9.44 17.44 2.04
C SER A 108 9.15 16.89 0.64
N THR A 109 7.88 16.76 0.26
CA THR A 109 7.47 16.46 -1.12
C THR A 109 7.54 17.68 -2.05
N ALA A 110 7.49 18.92 -1.54
CA ALA A 110 7.59 20.13 -2.35
C ALA A 110 9.04 20.49 -2.72
N GLY A 111 10.03 20.00 -1.96
CA GLY A 111 11.45 20.03 -2.33
C GLY A 111 11.81 19.02 -3.44
N ALA A 112 10.94 18.04 -3.68
CA ALA A 112 10.98 17.16 -4.85
C ALA A 112 9.93 17.63 -5.85
N GLY A 113 10.27 18.67 -6.62
CA GLY A 113 9.59 19.06 -7.86
C GLY A 113 8.07 18.89 -7.87
N SER A 114 7.36 19.98 -7.55
CA SER A 114 5.95 20.17 -7.89
C SER A 114 5.60 19.52 -9.24
N ALA A 115 4.98 18.34 -9.19
CA ALA A 115 4.19 17.84 -10.29
C ALA A 115 2.98 18.77 -10.37
N ARG A 116 3.17 19.91 -11.06
CA ARG A 116 2.06 20.66 -11.61
C ARG A 116 1.25 19.66 -12.41
N ALA A 117 0.02 19.42 -11.97
CA ALA A 117 -1.01 18.92 -12.86
C ALA A 117 -1.07 19.90 -14.04
N SER A 118 -0.43 19.55 -15.15
CA SER A 118 -0.71 20.18 -16.43
C SER A 118 -2.13 19.79 -16.82
N PRO A 119 -2.97 20.73 -17.31
CA PRO A 119 -4.24 20.37 -17.90
C PRO A 119 -3.93 19.78 -19.27
N ALA A 120 -3.71 18.47 -19.32
CA ALA A 120 -3.75 17.72 -20.58
C ALA A 120 -5.23 17.48 -20.91
N GLY A 121 -5.59 17.85 -22.13
CA GLY A 121 -6.95 18.02 -22.61
C GLY A 121 -7.80 16.76 -22.67
N ASP A 122 -9.04 17.01 -23.08
CA ASP A 122 -10.15 16.09 -23.32
C ASP A 122 -9.77 14.63 -23.63
N GLY A 123 -10.31 13.73 -22.81
CA GLY A 123 -10.67 12.37 -23.22
C GLY A 123 -9.65 11.28 -22.87
N ASP A 124 -9.62 10.87 -21.61
CA ASP A 124 -9.70 9.48 -21.12
C ASP A 124 -9.23 9.46 -19.67
N LEU A 125 -10.13 9.19 -18.71
CA LEU A 125 -9.78 9.03 -17.28
C LEU A 125 -9.09 7.67 -17.04
N SER A 126 -8.07 7.40 -17.84
CA SER A 126 -7.21 6.24 -17.71
C SER A 126 -6.25 6.49 -16.55
N TYR A 127 -6.36 5.69 -15.50
CA TYR A 127 -5.41 5.75 -14.39
C TYR A 127 -4.01 5.43 -14.92
N LEU A 128 -3.11 6.39 -14.80
CA LEU A 128 -1.70 6.25 -15.17
C LEU A 128 -0.98 5.42 -14.10
N PRO A 129 -0.08 4.49 -14.51
CA PRO A 129 0.74 3.78 -13.55
C PRO A 129 1.70 4.75 -12.83
N PRO A 130 2.10 4.44 -11.58
CA PRO A 130 3.15 5.19 -10.90
C PRO A 130 4.44 5.23 -11.75
N LEU A 131 5.17 6.34 -11.68
CA LEU A 131 6.46 6.48 -12.37
C LEU A 131 7.51 5.58 -11.72
N ILE A 132 8.38 5.00 -12.54
CA ILE A 132 9.52 4.22 -12.06
C ILE A 132 10.60 5.21 -11.61
N GLU A 133 10.92 5.21 -10.32
CA GLU A 133 11.88 6.13 -9.70
C GLU A 133 13.31 5.59 -9.77
N ALA A 134 13.48 4.27 -9.70
CA ALA A 134 14.78 3.62 -9.76
C ALA A 134 15.47 3.78 -11.13
N ARG A 135 16.79 3.99 -11.09
CA ARG A 135 17.66 3.86 -12.26
C ARG A 135 18.10 2.42 -12.44
N SER A 136 18.24 2.02 -13.69
CA SER A 136 18.57 0.65 -14.07
C SER A 136 20.03 0.32 -13.78
N SER A 137 20.26 -0.85 -13.21
CA SER A 137 21.61 -1.39 -13.03
C SER A 137 22.17 -1.95 -14.34
N GLY A 138 23.50 -2.11 -14.41
CA GLY A 138 24.15 -2.77 -15.55
C GLY A 138 23.61 -4.18 -15.86
N PRO A 139 23.39 -5.04 -14.84
CA PRO A 139 22.68 -6.31 -15.01
C PRO A 139 21.26 -6.17 -15.56
N ALA A 140 20.46 -5.22 -15.04
CA ALA A 140 19.09 -5.01 -15.49
C ALA A 140 19.01 -4.61 -16.97
N LEU A 141 19.91 -3.74 -17.45
CA LEU A 141 19.99 -3.37 -18.86
C LEU A 141 20.32 -4.55 -19.77
N LYS A 142 21.29 -5.39 -19.36
CA LYS A 142 21.65 -6.61 -20.11
C LYS A 142 20.50 -7.61 -20.14
N LEU A 143 19.83 -7.79 -19.00
CA LEU A 143 18.67 -8.66 -18.89
C LEU A 143 17.52 -8.16 -19.78
N ALA A 144 17.23 -6.86 -19.76
CA ALA A 144 16.17 -6.27 -20.58
C ALA A 144 16.39 -6.51 -22.07
N ALA A 145 17.64 -6.37 -22.55
CA ALA A 145 18.00 -6.69 -23.93
C ALA A 145 17.72 -8.17 -24.29
N ARG A 146 18.04 -9.11 -23.38
CA ARG A 146 17.77 -10.55 -23.58
C ARG A 146 16.27 -10.86 -23.57
N LEU A 147 15.52 -10.30 -22.62
CA LEU A 147 14.07 -10.43 -22.53
C LEU A 147 13.38 -9.90 -23.79
N LYS A 148 13.81 -8.72 -24.26
CA LYS A 148 13.32 -8.11 -25.50
C LYS A 148 13.60 -8.97 -26.73
N ALA A 149 14.79 -9.57 -26.84
CA ALA A 149 15.15 -10.48 -27.92
C ALA A 149 14.28 -11.75 -27.95
N GLN A 150 13.79 -12.20 -26.78
CA GLN A 150 12.82 -13.30 -26.69
C GLN A 150 11.36 -12.85 -26.75
N HIS A 151 11.09 -11.59 -27.08
CA HIS A 151 9.74 -11.02 -27.10
C HIS A 151 8.98 -11.22 -25.78
N ALA A 152 9.70 -11.18 -24.66
CA ALA A 152 9.10 -11.34 -23.35
C ALA A 152 8.12 -10.20 -23.04
N ARG A 153 7.01 -10.54 -22.38
CA ARG A 153 5.98 -9.59 -21.97
C ARG A 153 5.74 -9.66 -20.48
N MET A 154 5.58 -8.52 -19.82
CA MET A 154 5.08 -8.46 -18.46
C MET A 154 3.60 -8.07 -18.47
N PHE A 155 2.75 -8.91 -17.91
CA PHE A 155 1.35 -8.63 -17.66
C PHE A 155 1.20 -8.09 -16.25
N GLY A 156 0.56 -6.93 -16.09
CA GLY A 156 0.35 -6.34 -14.78
C GLY A 156 -0.88 -5.43 -14.74
N ALA A 157 -1.03 -4.74 -13.61
CA ALA A 157 -2.07 -3.75 -13.41
C ALA A 157 -1.48 -2.44 -12.84
N TYR A 158 -2.04 -1.29 -13.21
CA TYR A 158 -1.54 0.01 -12.73
C TYR A 158 -1.55 0.17 -11.20
N TRP A 159 -2.48 -0.52 -10.50
CA TRP A 159 -2.66 -0.48 -9.04
C TRP A 159 -1.91 -1.59 -8.29
N CYS A 160 -1.17 -2.44 -8.99
CA CYS A 160 -0.53 -3.62 -8.41
C CYS A 160 0.84 -3.26 -7.80
N SER A 161 0.99 -3.42 -6.48
CA SER A 161 2.25 -3.13 -5.77
C SER A 161 3.41 -4.00 -6.23
N HIS A 162 3.23 -5.32 -6.34
CA HIS A 162 4.27 -6.22 -6.86
C HIS A 162 4.68 -5.93 -8.31
N CYS A 163 3.78 -5.34 -9.09
CA CYS A 163 4.08 -4.92 -10.45
C CYS A 163 4.92 -3.65 -10.47
N TYR A 164 4.77 -2.80 -9.45
CA TYR A 164 5.63 -1.64 -9.23
C TYR A 164 7.00 -2.07 -8.72
N ASP A 165 7.05 -2.97 -7.73
CA ASP A 165 8.31 -3.49 -7.17
C ASP A 165 9.18 -4.16 -8.25
N GLN A 166 8.57 -4.99 -9.10
CA GLN A 166 9.23 -5.59 -10.27
C GLN A 166 9.81 -4.55 -11.24
N LYS A 167 9.10 -3.42 -11.45
CA LYS A 167 9.53 -2.34 -12.34
C LYS A 167 10.67 -1.54 -11.71
N GLU A 168 10.60 -1.28 -10.41
CA GLU A 168 11.65 -0.62 -9.63
C GLU A 168 12.94 -1.45 -9.62
N GLU A 169 12.85 -2.77 -9.47
CA GLU A 169 14.03 -3.65 -9.48
C GLU A 169 14.78 -3.59 -10.83
N LEU A 170 14.03 -3.51 -11.94
CA LEU A 170 14.60 -3.34 -13.27
C LEU A 170 15.12 -1.92 -13.51
N GLY A 171 14.39 -0.91 -13.02
CA GLY A 171 14.65 0.50 -13.25
C GLY A 171 14.07 1.03 -14.57
N ALA A 172 14.00 2.36 -14.65
CA ALA A 172 13.26 3.06 -15.70
C ALA A 172 13.78 2.80 -17.12
N GLU A 173 15.10 2.78 -17.32
CA GLU A 173 15.74 2.56 -18.61
C GLU A 173 15.54 1.13 -19.12
N ALA A 174 15.78 0.12 -18.28
CA ALA A 174 15.63 -1.29 -18.62
C ALA A 174 14.17 -1.66 -18.86
N PHE A 175 13.26 -1.22 -17.97
CA PHE A 175 11.84 -1.50 -18.14
C PHE A 175 11.24 -0.78 -19.35
N GLY A 176 11.74 0.41 -19.69
CA GLY A 176 11.33 1.17 -20.88
C GLY A 176 11.58 0.44 -22.20
N GLU A 177 12.47 -0.56 -22.21
CA GLU A 177 12.71 -1.40 -23.38
C GLU A 177 11.78 -2.62 -23.50
N LEU A 178 11.03 -2.93 -22.44
CA LEU A 178 10.24 -4.15 -22.34
C LEU A 178 8.78 -3.94 -22.75
N SER A 179 8.15 -5.04 -23.16
CA SER A 179 6.73 -5.03 -23.51
C SER A 179 5.87 -5.23 -22.26
N TYR A 180 5.18 -4.18 -21.84
CA TYR A 180 4.20 -4.23 -20.75
C TYR A 180 2.77 -4.31 -21.30
N VAL A 181 1.94 -5.17 -20.70
CA VAL A 181 0.52 -5.31 -21.00
C VAL A 181 -0.29 -4.92 -19.77
N GLU A 182 -1.05 -3.83 -19.89
CA GLU A 182 -1.97 -3.37 -18.86
C GLU A 182 -3.25 -4.23 -18.85
N CYS A 183 -3.50 -4.93 -17.75
CA CYS A 183 -4.61 -5.86 -17.62
C CYS A 183 -5.79 -5.30 -16.82
N ALA A 184 -5.66 -4.17 -16.12
CA ALA A 184 -6.79 -3.52 -15.46
C ALA A 184 -7.66 -2.79 -16.49
N LYS A 185 -8.98 -2.94 -16.40
CA LYS A 185 -9.93 -2.39 -17.38
C LYS A 185 -9.88 -0.86 -17.44
N GLU A 186 -9.63 -0.23 -16.31
CA GLU A 186 -9.56 1.22 -16.10
C GLU A 186 -8.15 1.80 -16.33
N GLY A 187 -7.18 0.93 -16.67
CA GLY A 187 -5.80 1.32 -16.91
C GLY A 187 -5.58 1.93 -18.30
N ALA A 188 -4.59 2.82 -18.40
CA ALA A 188 -4.20 3.45 -19.65
C ALA A 188 -3.88 2.43 -20.75
N ARG A 189 -4.61 2.52 -21.88
CA ARG A 189 -4.47 1.60 -23.03
C ARG A 189 -4.62 0.12 -22.60
N SER A 190 -5.61 -0.14 -21.74
CA SER A 190 -5.91 -1.46 -21.22
C SER A 190 -6.06 -2.50 -22.34
N GLN A 191 -5.48 -3.67 -22.10
CA GLN A 191 -5.62 -4.89 -22.88
C GLN A 191 -6.23 -6.00 -22.02
N ALA A 192 -7.15 -5.66 -21.11
CA ALA A 192 -7.79 -6.62 -20.19
C ALA A 192 -8.40 -7.85 -20.91
N ASP A 193 -8.94 -7.69 -22.12
CA ASP A 193 -9.43 -8.81 -22.94
C ASP A 193 -8.33 -9.79 -23.35
N LEU A 194 -7.13 -9.28 -23.69
CA LEU A 194 -5.98 -10.11 -24.00
C LEU A 194 -5.56 -10.93 -22.77
N CYS A 195 -5.49 -10.29 -21.61
CA CYS A 195 -5.11 -10.96 -20.37
C CYS A 195 -6.11 -12.06 -19.98
N ARG A 196 -7.42 -11.82 -20.17
CA ARG A 196 -8.46 -12.85 -20.00
C ARG A 196 -8.32 -14.01 -20.97
N LYS A 197 -8.11 -13.73 -22.26
CA LYS A 197 -7.92 -14.76 -23.31
C LYS A 197 -6.71 -15.64 -23.06
N LEU A 198 -5.62 -15.05 -22.57
CA LEU A 198 -4.38 -15.77 -22.22
C LEU A 198 -4.45 -16.43 -20.83
N GLN A 199 -5.56 -16.28 -20.11
CA GLN A 199 -5.74 -16.80 -18.75
C GLN A 199 -4.59 -16.43 -17.81
N VAL A 200 -4.19 -15.16 -17.84
CA VAL A 200 -3.13 -14.64 -16.96
C VAL A 200 -3.54 -14.91 -15.49
N PRO A 201 -2.77 -15.72 -14.74
CA PRO A 201 -3.21 -16.25 -13.44
C PRO A 201 -3.15 -15.21 -12.31
N GLY A 202 -2.41 -14.12 -12.49
CA GLY A 202 -2.23 -13.06 -11.50
C GLY A 202 -1.22 -12.02 -11.97
N TYR A 203 -0.92 -11.03 -11.12
CA TYR A 203 -0.02 -9.93 -11.46
C TYR A 203 1.12 -9.79 -10.42
N PRO A 204 2.36 -9.50 -10.85
CA PRO A 204 2.79 -9.54 -12.25
C PRO A 204 2.84 -10.98 -12.77
N THR A 205 2.79 -11.16 -14.08
CA THR A 205 3.09 -12.43 -14.75
C THR A 205 4.01 -12.15 -15.94
N TRP A 206 5.10 -12.88 -16.04
CA TRP A 206 5.98 -12.84 -17.20
C TRP A 206 5.56 -13.87 -18.24
N GLN A 207 5.55 -13.48 -19.50
CA GLN A 207 5.50 -14.41 -20.60
C GLN A 207 6.85 -14.45 -21.30
N ILE A 208 7.47 -15.61 -21.31
CA ILE A 208 8.77 -15.87 -21.96
C ILE A 208 8.58 -17.12 -22.81
N ASP A 209 8.90 -17.02 -24.10
CA ASP A 209 8.72 -18.12 -25.07
C ASP A 209 7.29 -18.73 -25.05
N GLY A 210 6.28 -17.87 -24.86
CA GLY A 210 4.86 -18.25 -24.89
C GLY A 210 4.30 -18.82 -23.57
N ARG A 211 5.15 -19.17 -22.61
CA ARG A 211 4.76 -19.70 -21.29
C ARG A 211 4.58 -18.59 -20.26
N LEU A 212 3.65 -18.76 -19.32
CA LEU A 212 3.36 -17.80 -18.27
C LEU A 212 4.05 -18.17 -16.96
N PHE A 213 4.73 -17.20 -16.35
CA PHE A 213 5.46 -17.30 -15.10
C PHE A 213 4.89 -16.27 -14.11
N PRO A 214 4.01 -16.69 -13.18
CA PRO A 214 3.36 -15.79 -12.25
C PRO A 214 4.30 -15.29 -11.16
N GLY A 215 3.96 -14.12 -10.64
CA GLY A 215 4.64 -13.46 -9.53
C GLY A 215 5.87 -12.68 -9.97
N GLU A 216 6.29 -11.78 -9.08
CA GLU A 216 7.54 -11.04 -9.17
C GLU A 216 8.74 -12.00 -9.27
N LYS A 217 9.77 -11.58 -10.01
CA LYS A 217 10.99 -12.33 -10.30
C LYS A 217 12.17 -11.39 -10.20
N SER A 218 13.16 -11.81 -9.45
CA SER A 218 14.44 -11.10 -9.38
C SER A 218 15.17 -11.10 -10.72
N ILE A 219 16.15 -10.20 -10.87
CA ILE A 219 17.04 -10.16 -12.05
C ILE A 219 17.69 -11.53 -12.32
N ASP A 220 18.09 -12.23 -11.26
CA ASP A 220 18.74 -13.54 -11.38
C ASP A 220 17.75 -14.63 -11.81
N GLU A 221 16.53 -14.63 -11.26
CA GLU A 221 15.49 -15.58 -11.67
C GLU A 221 15.08 -15.39 -13.13
N LEU A 222 14.89 -14.14 -13.57
CA LEU A 222 14.59 -13.83 -14.98
C LEU A 222 15.74 -14.25 -15.90
N SER A 223 16.99 -14.07 -15.46
CA SER A 223 18.16 -14.56 -16.20
C SER A 223 18.16 -16.08 -16.32
N GLN A 224 17.89 -16.80 -15.23
CA GLN A 224 17.80 -18.26 -15.20
C GLN A 224 16.68 -18.79 -16.09
N LEU A 225 15.50 -18.14 -16.10
CA LEU A 225 14.40 -18.51 -16.99
C LEU A 225 14.76 -18.39 -18.47
N LEU A 226 15.62 -17.42 -18.83
CA LEU A 226 16.13 -17.28 -20.19
C LEU A 226 17.23 -18.28 -20.55
N ASP A 227 17.96 -18.79 -19.55
CA ASP A 227 19.11 -19.70 -19.72
C ASP A 227 18.76 -21.20 -19.60
N ASP A 228 17.56 -21.54 -19.13
CA ASP A 228 17.20 -22.93 -18.86
C ASP A 228 17.07 -23.76 -20.17
N PRO A 229 17.89 -24.82 -20.34
CA PRO A 229 17.97 -25.62 -21.57
C PRO A 229 16.79 -26.58 -21.76
N VAL A 230 15.92 -26.76 -20.74
CA VAL A 230 14.65 -27.46 -20.92
C VAL A 230 13.75 -26.70 -21.91
N TYR A 231 13.85 -25.37 -21.96
CA TYR A 231 13.12 -24.52 -22.91
C TYR A 231 13.64 -24.61 -24.36
N ALA A 232 14.95 -24.78 -24.56
CA ALA A 232 15.53 -24.92 -25.89
C ALA A 232 15.10 -26.22 -26.61
N ARG A 233 14.81 -27.29 -25.86
CA ARG A 233 14.44 -28.61 -26.43
C ARG A 233 12.96 -28.73 -26.82
N GLU A 234 12.05 -27.96 -26.23
CA GLU A 234 10.62 -28.01 -26.59
C GLU A 234 10.36 -27.44 -27.98
N LYS A 235 11.19 -26.51 -28.46
CA LYS A 235 11.19 -26.03 -29.86
C LYS A 235 11.57 -27.13 -30.87
N GLU A 236 12.25 -28.20 -30.46
CA GLU A 236 12.68 -29.29 -31.35
C GLU A 236 11.71 -30.48 -31.34
N TYR A 237 10.90 -30.66 -30.30
CA TYR A 237 9.82 -31.64 -30.26
C TYR A 237 8.48 -31.05 -30.72
N VAL A 238 8.46 -30.47 -31.92
CA VAL A 238 7.20 -30.32 -32.66
C VAL A 238 7.09 -31.55 -33.55
N PRO A 239 6.18 -32.52 -33.29
CA PRO A 239 5.94 -33.58 -34.25
C PRO A 239 5.47 -32.91 -35.53
N THR A 240 6.31 -32.92 -36.56
CA THR A 240 5.90 -32.45 -37.88
C THR A 240 4.66 -33.25 -38.29
N ALA A 241 3.70 -32.60 -38.97
CA ALA A 241 2.47 -33.23 -39.46
C ALA A 241 2.65 -34.66 -40.04
N PRO A 242 3.72 -34.98 -40.81
CA PRO A 242 3.98 -36.36 -41.25
C PRO A 242 4.26 -37.36 -40.12
N ALA A 243 4.92 -36.96 -39.03
CA ALA A 243 5.19 -37.83 -37.88
C ALA A 243 3.91 -38.12 -37.06
N ALA A 244 3.03 -37.13 -36.91
CA ALA A 244 1.73 -37.31 -36.26
C ALA A 244 0.80 -38.22 -37.09
N ALA A 245 0.80 -38.07 -38.42
CA ALA A 245 0.06 -38.92 -39.34
C ALA A 245 0.58 -40.38 -39.34
N ALA A 246 1.90 -40.58 -39.31
CA ALA A 246 2.50 -41.91 -39.24
C ALA A 246 2.22 -42.64 -37.91
N ALA A 247 2.21 -41.91 -36.79
CA ALA A 247 1.84 -42.46 -35.48
C ALA A 247 0.36 -42.83 -35.40
N ALA A 248 -0.53 -42.03 -36.01
CA ALA A 248 -1.96 -42.33 -36.11
C ALA A 248 -2.23 -43.54 -37.01
N ALA A 249 -1.54 -43.66 -38.15
CA ALA A 249 -1.67 -44.81 -39.05
C ALA A 249 -1.21 -46.13 -38.41
N ARG A 250 -0.12 -46.10 -37.62
CA ARG A 250 0.35 -47.28 -36.86
C ARG A 250 -0.65 -47.74 -35.79
N ARG A 251 -1.38 -46.81 -35.17
CA ARG A 251 -2.45 -47.14 -34.20
C ARG A 251 -3.72 -47.67 -34.86
N ALA A 252 -4.00 -47.27 -36.11
CA ALA A 252 -5.15 -47.75 -36.88
C ALA A 252 -4.96 -49.16 -37.46
N GLY A 253 -3.71 -49.59 -37.72
CA GLY A 253 -3.39 -50.93 -38.22
C GLY A 253 -3.13 -52.00 -37.14
N ALA A 254 -3.26 -51.65 -35.86
CA ALA A 254 -3.06 -52.56 -34.72
C ALA A 254 -4.39 -53.09 -34.14
N LYS A 255 -5.49 -53.02 -34.90
CA LYS A 255 -6.79 -53.61 -34.57
C LYS A 255 -7.14 -54.72 -35.56
#